data_AF-A0A961DED5-F1
#
_entry.id   AF-A0A961DED5-F1
#
_cell.length_a   1.000
_cell.length_b   1.000
_cell.length_c   1.000
_cell.angle_alpha   90.00
_cell.angle_beta   90.00
_cell.angle_gamma   90.00
#
_symmetry.space_group_name_H-M   'P 1'
#
loop_
_entity.id
_entity.type
_entity.pdbx_description
1 polymer ?
#
loop_
_entity_poly.entity_id
_entity_poly.type
_entity_poly.pdbx_seq_one_letter_code
_entity_poly.pdbx_strand_id
1 'polypeptide(L)'
;MQRSRTSKESVKNVVLVDDHPIMRHGLAQLIRGEPGLEVSGEAGSAREGLDVVGKLKPDLVIIDLTLPDKNGLELVKDIRAAHPATQCLVLSMHDETLYGERSLRAGARGYVMKEEAADHLIAAIQKILGGGLYVSETLNARMLEQVSGASRSKPTGMDALTDRELEILTLVGKGVATKN
;
A
#
# COMPACT_ATOMS: atom_id res chain seq x y z
N MET A 1 4.81 -46.36 -8.94
CA MET A 1 5.73 -45.22 -8.78
C MET A 1 5.29 -44.10 -9.73
N GLN A 2 4.39 -43.22 -9.28
CA GLN A 2 4.02 -42.00 -10.02
C GLN A 2 4.84 -40.85 -9.45
N ARG A 3 5.72 -40.27 -10.27
CA ARG A 3 6.40 -39.01 -9.94
C ARG A 3 5.38 -37.88 -10.14
N SER A 4 4.92 -37.31 -9.03
CA SER A 4 4.14 -36.09 -8.98
C SER A 4 4.91 -34.96 -9.67
N ARG A 5 4.30 -34.33 -10.68
CA ARG A 5 4.73 -33.03 -11.22
C ARG A 5 4.42 -32.00 -10.13
N THR A 6 5.42 -31.62 -9.34
CA THR A 6 5.34 -30.38 -8.57
C THR A 6 5.25 -29.23 -9.57
N SER A 7 4.11 -28.55 -9.62
CA SER A 7 4.00 -27.26 -10.29
C SER A 7 5.07 -26.36 -9.69
N LYS A 8 6.00 -25.88 -10.51
CA LYS A 8 6.98 -24.88 -10.11
C LYS A 8 6.20 -23.65 -9.69
N GLU A 9 6.02 -23.46 -8.39
CA GLU A 9 5.29 -22.33 -7.83
C GLU A 9 5.96 -21.06 -8.36
N SER A 10 5.23 -20.27 -9.15
CA SER A 10 5.80 -19.10 -9.80
C SER A 10 6.11 -18.06 -8.73
N VAL A 11 7.38 -17.75 -8.54
CA VAL A 11 7.84 -16.69 -7.64
C VAL A 11 7.10 -15.39 -7.98
N LYS A 12 6.55 -14.75 -6.96
CA LYS A 12 5.77 -13.51 -7.07
C LYS A 12 6.68 -12.31 -6.91
N ASN A 13 6.60 -11.41 -7.90
CA ASN A 13 7.44 -10.24 -7.98
C ASN A 13 6.82 -9.08 -7.22
N VAL A 14 7.56 -8.58 -6.22
CA VAL A 14 7.20 -7.42 -5.42
C VAL A 14 8.11 -6.26 -5.76
N VAL A 15 7.56 -5.05 -5.80
CA VAL A 15 8.33 -3.79 -5.88
C VAL A 15 8.07 -2.97 -4.63
N LEU A 16 9.12 -2.34 -4.09
CA LEU A 16 9.04 -1.42 -2.94
C LEU A 16 9.20 0.03 -3.40
N VAL A 17 8.29 0.91 -2.99
CA VAL A 17 8.36 2.35 -3.22
C VAL A 17 8.26 3.06 -1.87
N ASP A 18 9.40 3.49 -1.35
CA ASP A 18 9.52 4.11 -0.02
C ASP A 18 10.75 5.02 -0.05
N ASP A 19 10.69 6.24 0.46
CA ASP A 19 11.83 7.17 0.46
C ASP A 19 12.81 6.95 1.62
N HIS A 20 12.52 6.03 2.54
CA HIS A 20 13.36 5.67 3.69
C HIS A 20 14.24 4.44 3.38
N PRO A 21 15.56 4.61 3.12
CA PRO A 21 16.42 3.50 2.70
C PRO A 21 16.53 2.36 3.72
N ILE A 22 16.56 2.67 5.01
CA ILE A 22 16.67 1.67 6.09
C ILE A 22 15.40 0.82 6.19
N MET A 23 14.23 1.46 6.16
CA MET A 23 12.95 0.77 6.17
C MET A 23 12.82 -0.12 4.92
N ARG A 24 13.09 0.43 3.73
CA ARG A 24 13.04 -0.31 2.47
C ARG A 24 13.96 -1.54 2.48
N HIS A 25 15.16 -1.41 3.04
CA HIS A 25 16.08 -2.53 3.20
C HIS A 25 15.52 -3.61 4.14
N GLY A 26 14.96 -3.22 5.29
CA GLY A 26 14.34 -4.15 6.24
C GLY A 26 13.14 -4.91 5.64
N LEU A 27 12.25 -4.19 4.95
CA LEU A 27 11.12 -4.78 4.23
C LEU A 27 11.60 -5.76 3.15
N ALA A 28 12.65 -5.40 2.40
CA ALA A 28 13.19 -6.26 1.37
C ALA A 28 13.78 -7.55 1.93
N GLN A 29 14.44 -7.50 3.10
CA GLN A 29 14.91 -8.70 3.78
C GLN A 29 13.75 -9.58 4.25
N LEU A 30 12.72 -8.99 4.85
CA LEU A 30 11.54 -9.72 5.32
C LEU A 30 10.85 -10.47 4.17
N ILE A 31 10.65 -9.79 3.02
CA ILE A 31 10.02 -10.39 1.84
C ILE A 31 10.89 -11.48 1.22
N ARG A 32 12.21 -11.27 1.10
CA ARG A 32 13.13 -12.28 0.55
C ARG A 32 13.27 -13.52 1.45
N GLY A 33 12.92 -13.40 2.74
CA GLY A 33 12.86 -14.53 3.67
C GLY A 33 11.65 -15.45 3.44
N GLU A 34 10.62 -14.99 2.75
CA GLU A 34 9.39 -15.75 2.50
C GLU A 34 9.49 -16.57 1.19
N PRO A 35 9.33 -17.90 1.25
CA PRO A 35 9.34 -18.73 0.05
C PRO A 35 8.26 -18.31 -0.95
N GLY A 36 8.65 -18.19 -2.23
CA GLY A 36 7.72 -17.83 -3.30
C GLY A 36 7.52 -16.33 -3.50
N LEU A 37 8.19 -15.48 -2.72
CA LEU A 37 8.24 -14.03 -2.93
C LEU A 37 9.65 -13.57 -3.34
N GLU A 38 9.72 -12.51 -4.15
CA GLU A 38 10.98 -11.84 -4.50
C GLU A 38 10.77 -10.32 -4.58
N VAL A 39 11.77 -9.55 -4.12
CA VAL A 39 11.83 -8.11 -4.38
C VAL A 39 12.56 -7.87 -5.68
N SER A 40 11.77 -7.65 -6.74
CA SER A 40 12.21 -7.46 -8.13
C SER A 40 12.69 -6.03 -8.43
N GLY A 41 12.29 -5.05 -7.60
CA GLY A 41 12.68 -3.66 -7.78
C GLY A 41 12.42 -2.81 -6.54
N GLU A 42 13.14 -1.71 -6.45
CA GLU A 42 13.05 -0.72 -5.37
C GLU A 42 13.08 0.68 -5.98
N ALA A 43 12.34 1.62 -5.38
CA ALA A 43 12.31 3.02 -5.76
C ALA A 43 12.20 3.92 -4.52
N GLY A 44 12.79 5.12 -4.59
CA GLY A 44 12.74 6.13 -3.53
C GLY A 44 11.76 7.28 -3.78
N SER A 45 11.06 7.27 -4.91
CA SER A 45 10.12 8.32 -5.29
C SER A 45 8.94 7.76 -6.09
N ALA A 46 7.85 8.50 -6.19
CA ALA A 46 6.67 8.08 -6.95
C ALA A 46 6.98 7.94 -8.44
N ARG A 47 7.70 8.90 -9.02
CA ARG A 47 8.10 8.86 -10.43
C ARG A 47 8.97 7.64 -10.74
N GLU A 48 9.99 7.39 -9.92
CA GLU A 48 10.84 6.20 -10.09
C GLU A 48 10.04 4.91 -9.89
N GLY A 49 9.12 4.89 -8.91
CA GLY A 49 8.23 3.76 -8.67
C GLY A 49 7.36 3.41 -9.88
N LEU A 50 6.76 4.42 -10.52
CA LEU A 50 5.96 4.21 -11.73
C LEU A 50 6.81 3.68 -12.90
N ASP A 51 8.02 4.20 -13.09
CA ASP A 51 8.97 3.72 -14.11
C ASP A 51 9.37 2.25 -13.87
N VAL A 52 9.67 1.89 -12.63
CA VAL A 52 10.05 0.52 -12.23
C VAL A 52 8.89 -0.43 -12.43
N VAL A 53 7.67 -0.05 -12.02
CA VAL A 53 6.46 -0.85 -12.22
C VAL A 53 6.18 -1.05 -13.72
N GLY A 54 6.33 -0.02 -14.55
CA GLY A 54 6.12 -0.14 -15.99
C GLY A 54 7.11 -1.08 -16.68
N LYS A 55 8.37 -1.10 -16.22
CA LYS A 55 9.41 -1.99 -16.74
C LYS A 55 9.26 -3.43 -16.26
N LEU A 56 9.03 -3.63 -14.96
CA LEU A 56 9.06 -4.95 -14.33
C LEU A 56 7.70 -5.66 -14.31
N LYS A 57 6.60 -4.89 -14.38
CA LYS A 57 5.21 -5.39 -14.30
C LYS A 57 5.01 -6.36 -13.12
N PRO A 58 5.30 -5.93 -11.88
CA PRO A 58 5.25 -6.79 -10.72
C PRO A 58 3.83 -7.28 -10.43
N ASP A 59 3.73 -8.39 -9.70
CA ASP A 59 2.46 -8.90 -9.18
C ASP A 59 1.90 -7.95 -8.11
N LEU A 60 2.78 -7.38 -7.27
CA LEU A 60 2.42 -6.48 -6.18
C LEU A 60 3.44 -5.34 -6.03
N VAL A 61 2.96 -4.14 -5.71
CA VAL A 61 3.77 -3.00 -5.30
C VAL A 61 3.38 -2.58 -3.89
N ILE A 62 4.38 -2.32 -3.05
CA ILE A 62 4.22 -1.76 -1.71
C ILE A 62 4.61 -0.29 -1.78
N ILE A 63 3.72 0.59 -1.34
CA ILE A 63 3.82 2.04 -1.56
C ILE A 63 3.72 2.76 -0.22
N ASP A 64 4.71 3.59 0.11
CA ASP A 64 4.54 4.62 1.14
C ASP A 64 3.70 5.78 0.61
N LEU A 65 2.86 6.34 1.49
CA LEU A 65 2.10 7.54 1.19
C LEU A 65 2.95 8.80 1.21
N THR A 66 4.02 8.81 2.01
CA THR A 66 4.92 9.96 2.12
C THR A 66 6.09 9.74 1.16
N LEU A 67 5.99 10.31 -0.05
CA LEU A 67 7.07 10.28 -1.03
C LEU A 67 7.50 11.71 -1.36
N PRO A 68 8.76 11.93 -1.77
CA PRO A 68 9.33 13.28 -1.88
C PRO A 68 8.73 14.12 -3.02
N ASP A 69 8.17 13.48 -4.05
CA ASP A 69 7.74 14.13 -5.30
C ASP A 69 6.22 14.13 -5.52
N LYS A 70 5.51 13.10 -5.05
CA LYS A 70 4.05 12.96 -5.20
C LYS A 70 3.48 12.19 -4.01
N ASN A 71 2.25 12.51 -3.59
CA ASN A 71 1.56 11.70 -2.58
C ASN A 71 1.39 10.24 -3.08
N GLY A 72 1.68 9.25 -2.24
CA GLY A 72 1.59 7.83 -2.63
C GLY A 72 0.18 7.38 -3.02
N LEU A 73 -0.89 8.02 -2.55
CA LEU A 73 -2.25 7.77 -3.04
C LEU A 73 -2.39 8.09 -4.53
N GLU A 74 -1.71 9.15 -4.99
CA GLU A 74 -1.71 9.51 -6.39
C GLU A 74 -0.88 8.53 -7.23
N LEU A 75 0.16 7.92 -6.65
CA LEU A 75 0.89 6.82 -7.30
C LEU A 75 0.02 5.57 -7.45
N VAL A 76 -0.77 5.23 -6.42
CA VAL A 76 -1.74 4.12 -6.50
C VAL A 76 -2.72 4.34 -7.66
N LYS A 77 -3.25 5.57 -7.82
CA LYS A 77 -4.15 5.92 -8.93
C LYS A 77 -3.45 5.75 -10.29
N ASP A 78 -2.22 6.24 -10.42
CA ASP A 78 -1.43 6.12 -11.66
C ASP A 78 -1.18 4.66 -12.04
N ILE A 79 -0.72 3.84 -11.09
CA ILE A 79 -0.45 2.41 -11.29
C ILE A 79 -1.75 1.68 -11.64
N ARG A 80 -2.86 1.98 -10.96
CA ARG A 80 -4.15 1.37 -11.26
C ARG A 80 -4.62 1.67 -12.67
N ALA A 81 -4.39 2.89 -13.16
CA ALA A 81 -4.76 3.33 -14.49
C ALA A 81 -3.87 2.70 -15.59
N ALA A 82 -2.55 2.66 -15.38
CA ALA A 82 -1.58 2.19 -16.38
C ALA A 82 -1.34 0.67 -16.33
N HIS A 83 -1.43 0.06 -15.15
CA HIS A 83 -1.03 -1.32 -14.86
C HIS A 83 -2.07 -2.04 -13.97
N PRO A 84 -3.31 -2.23 -14.44
CA PRO A 84 -4.43 -2.74 -13.62
C PRO A 84 -4.25 -4.17 -13.08
N ALA A 85 -3.28 -4.94 -13.61
CA ALA A 85 -2.94 -6.26 -13.12
C ALA A 85 -2.04 -6.23 -11.86
N THR A 86 -1.28 -5.16 -11.67
CA THR A 86 -0.39 -4.98 -10.50
C THR A 86 -1.23 -4.62 -9.28
N GLN A 87 -1.12 -5.42 -8.21
CA GLN A 87 -1.81 -5.15 -6.96
C GLN A 87 -1.04 -4.10 -6.15
N CYS A 88 -1.75 -3.20 -5.47
CA CYS A 88 -1.13 -2.16 -4.65
C CYS A 88 -1.43 -2.42 -3.16
N LEU A 89 -0.39 -2.45 -2.34
CA LEU A 89 -0.47 -2.44 -0.87
C LEU A 89 0.10 -1.10 -0.39
N VAL A 90 -0.66 -0.36 0.40
CA VAL A 90 -0.15 0.85 1.05
C VAL A 90 0.49 0.47 2.39
N LEU A 91 1.68 1.01 2.65
CA LEU A 91 2.42 0.83 3.89
C LEU A 91 2.86 2.20 4.42
N SER A 92 2.24 2.72 5.49
CA SER A 92 2.52 4.09 5.92
C SER A 92 2.48 4.34 7.43
N MET A 93 3.11 5.43 7.88
CA MET A 93 3.05 5.93 9.27
C MET A 93 1.75 6.69 9.58
N HIS A 94 0.86 6.84 8.60
CA HIS A 94 -0.42 7.53 8.80
C HIS A 94 -1.47 6.58 9.37
N ASP A 95 -2.40 7.13 10.14
CA ASP A 95 -3.46 6.36 10.76
C ASP A 95 -4.39 5.74 9.70
N GLU A 96 -4.61 4.42 9.79
CA GLU A 96 -5.46 3.68 8.86
C GLU A 96 -6.91 4.23 8.87
N THR A 97 -7.41 4.71 10.00
CA THR A 97 -8.77 5.24 10.10
C THR A 97 -9.00 6.48 9.24
N LEU A 98 -7.92 7.17 8.85
CA LEU A 98 -7.95 8.37 8.01
C LEU A 98 -7.58 8.07 6.55
N TYR A 99 -6.61 7.19 6.32
CA TYR A 99 -6.05 6.94 4.98
C TYR A 99 -6.42 5.59 4.37
N GLY A 100 -6.83 4.61 5.17
CA GLY A 100 -7.13 3.26 4.70
C GLY A 100 -8.29 3.25 3.71
N GLU A 101 -9.39 3.96 4.01
CA GLU A 101 -10.51 4.07 3.07
C GLU A 101 -10.12 4.78 1.77
N ARG A 102 -9.35 5.87 1.86
CA ARG A 102 -8.86 6.61 0.69
C ARG A 102 -7.94 5.75 -0.18
N SER A 103 -7.09 4.95 0.45
CA SER A 103 -6.19 4.01 -0.22
C SER A 103 -6.98 2.97 -1.01
N LEU A 104 -8.01 2.37 -0.40
CA LEU A 104 -8.87 1.41 -1.09
C LEU A 104 -9.66 2.06 -2.24
N ARG A 105 -10.21 3.27 -2.04
CA ARG A 105 -10.89 4.04 -3.09
C ARG A 105 -9.95 4.40 -4.25
N ALA A 106 -8.67 4.66 -3.99
CA ALA A 106 -7.65 4.91 -5.00
C ALA A 106 -7.29 3.65 -5.82
N GLY A 107 -7.66 2.45 -5.35
CA GLY A 107 -7.42 1.18 -6.03
C GLY A 107 -6.41 0.27 -5.33
N ALA A 108 -5.96 0.63 -4.12
CA ALA A 108 -5.19 -0.30 -3.30
C ALA A 108 -6.04 -1.49 -2.87
N ARG A 109 -5.38 -2.62 -2.59
CA ARG A 109 -5.99 -3.84 -2.08
C ARG A 109 -5.66 -4.07 -0.61
N GLY A 110 -4.88 -3.18 -0.01
CA GLY A 110 -4.72 -3.18 1.43
C GLY A 110 -3.98 -1.97 1.95
N TYR A 111 -3.99 -1.88 3.28
CA TYR A 111 -3.30 -0.89 4.07
C TYR A 111 -2.66 -1.59 5.27
N VAL A 112 -1.40 -1.26 5.55
CA VAL A 112 -0.70 -1.69 6.76
C VAL A 112 0.00 -0.47 7.35
N MET A 113 -0.07 -0.30 8.66
CA MET A 113 0.73 0.73 9.33
C MET A 113 2.20 0.28 9.40
N LYS A 114 3.14 1.18 9.10
CA LYS A 114 4.58 0.87 9.09
C LYS A 114 5.09 0.32 10.44
N GLU A 115 4.47 0.73 11.54
CA GLU A 115 4.77 0.25 12.91
C GLU A 115 4.40 -1.22 13.11
N GLU A 116 3.44 -1.72 12.35
CA GLU A 116 2.91 -3.10 12.40
C GLU A 116 3.48 -3.99 11.27
N ALA A 117 4.37 -3.43 10.44
CA ALA A 117 4.84 -4.09 9.21
C ALA A 117 5.51 -5.45 9.49
N ALA A 118 6.25 -5.58 10.58
CA ALA A 118 6.96 -6.81 10.91
C ALA A 118 6.01 -8.01 11.09
N ASP A 119 4.85 -7.78 11.68
CA ASP A 119 3.89 -8.84 12.03
C ASP A 119 2.86 -9.08 10.93
N HIS A 120 2.52 -8.03 10.16
CA HIS A 120 1.37 -8.05 9.26
C HIS A 120 1.73 -8.09 7.77
N LEU A 121 2.96 -7.71 7.37
CA LEU A 121 3.30 -7.51 5.95
C LEU A 121 3.15 -8.78 5.11
N ILE A 122 3.69 -9.91 5.56
CA ILE A 122 3.66 -11.16 4.78
C ILE A 122 2.22 -11.65 4.60
N ALA A 123 1.43 -11.62 5.68
CA ALA A 123 0.01 -11.97 5.62
C ALA A 123 -0.77 -11.06 4.66
N ALA A 124 -0.45 -9.76 4.65
CA ALA A 124 -1.06 -8.80 3.73
C ALA A 124 -0.71 -9.11 2.26
N ILE A 125 0.57 -9.34 1.96
CA ILE A 125 1.04 -9.69 0.62
C ILE A 125 0.32 -10.96 0.12
N GLN A 126 0.34 -12.03 0.92
CA GLN A 126 -0.26 -13.31 0.54
C GLN A 126 -1.77 -13.18 0.30
N LYS A 127 -2.49 -12.47 1.19
CA LYS A 127 -3.94 -12.25 1.04
C LYS A 127 -4.28 -11.48 -0.24
N ILE A 128 -3.51 -10.44 -0.55
CA ILE A 128 -3.72 -9.61 -1.74
C ILE A 128 -3.39 -10.38 -3.02
N LEU A 129 -2.28 -11.13 -3.04
CA LEU A 129 -1.91 -11.99 -4.16
C LEU A 129 -2.93 -13.13 -4.39
N GLY A 130 -3.62 -13.57 -3.33
CA GLY A 130 -4.77 -14.47 -3.40
C GLY A 130 -6.08 -13.80 -3.88
N GLY A 131 -6.05 -12.50 -4.20
CA GLY A 131 -7.21 -11.73 -4.69
C GLY A 131 -8.03 -11.04 -3.60
N GLY A 132 -7.67 -11.20 -2.33
CA GLY A 132 -8.36 -10.61 -1.18
C GLY A 132 -8.06 -9.12 -0.94
N LEU A 133 -8.66 -8.59 0.13
CA LEU A 133 -8.37 -7.27 0.69
C LEU A 133 -7.76 -7.40 2.08
N TYR A 134 -6.74 -6.59 2.38
CA TYR A 134 -6.10 -6.56 3.71
C TYR A 134 -6.23 -5.19 4.37
N VAL A 135 -7.08 -5.09 5.39
CA VAL A 135 -7.28 -3.91 6.24
C VAL A 135 -7.64 -4.38 7.64
N SER A 136 -7.58 -3.50 8.64
CA SER A 136 -8.06 -3.84 9.98
C SER A 136 -9.54 -4.22 10.00
N GLU A 137 -9.92 -4.98 11.02
CA GLU A 137 -11.31 -5.33 11.27
C GLU A 137 -12.18 -4.09 11.47
N THR A 138 -11.64 -3.06 12.14
CA THR A 138 -12.31 -1.77 12.35
C THR A 138 -12.63 -1.08 11.03
N LEU A 139 -11.67 -0.97 10.11
CA LEU A 139 -11.91 -0.36 8.81
C LEU A 139 -12.89 -1.19 7.98
N ASN A 140 -12.76 -2.51 7.99
CA ASN A 140 -13.65 -3.41 7.29
C ASN A 140 -15.11 -3.28 7.79
N ALA A 141 -15.32 -3.20 9.10
CA ALA A 141 -16.64 -2.99 9.71
C ALA A 141 -17.24 -1.64 9.30
N ARG A 142 -16.46 -0.55 9.38
CA ARG A 142 -16.90 0.79 8.95
C ARG A 142 -17.31 0.83 7.49
N MET A 143 -16.57 0.16 6.60
CA MET A 143 -16.93 0.06 5.18
C MET A 143 -18.24 -0.70 4.98
N LEU A 144 -18.45 -1.79 5.71
CA LEU A 144 -19.69 -2.57 5.63
C LEU A 144 -20.91 -1.78 6.14
N GLU A 145 -20.74 -0.95 7.17
CA GLU A 145 -21.78 -0.03 7.67
C GLU A 145 -22.16 1.03 6.64
N GLN A 146 -21.19 1.59 5.92
CA GLN A 146 -21.44 2.56 4.84
C GLN A 146 -22.22 1.92 3.68
N VAL A 147 -21.84 0.70 3.27
CA VAL A 147 -22.52 -0.03 2.19
C VAL A 147 -23.94 -0.46 2.58
N SER A 148 -24.14 -0.87 3.83
CA SER A 148 -25.48 -1.24 4.33
C SER A 148 -26.43 -0.05 4.51
N GLY A 149 -25.96 1.19 4.29
CA GLY A 149 -26.77 2.40 4.35
C GLY A 149 -27.11 2.87 5.76
N ALA A 150 -26.51 2.24 6.78
CA ALA A 150 -26.65 2.64 8.18
C ALA A 150 -26.01 4.01 8.47
N SER A 151 -25.05 4.43 7.64
CA SER A 151 -24.35 5.72 7.73
C SER A 151 -24.45 6.49 6.42
N ARG A 152 -25.50 7.30 6.27
CA ARG A 152 -25.66 8.29 5.16
C ARG A 152 -25.37 9.72 5.64
N SER A 153 -24.38 9.90 6.51
CA SER A 153 -23.88 11.22 6.87
C SER A 153 -23.07 11.80 5.71
N LYS A 154 -23.25 13.09 5.41
CA LYS A 154 -22.33 13.83 4.52
C LYS A 154 -20.92 13.79 5.12
N PRO A 155 -19.85 13.78 4.30
CA PRO A 155 -18.49 13.90 4.81
C PRO A 155 -18.37 15.17 5.67
N THR A 156 -17.87 15.05 6.89
CA THR A 156 -17.65 16.17 7.82
C THR A 156 -16.26 16.07 8.44
N GLY A 157 -15.67 17.21 8.80
CA GLY A 157 -14.33 17.22 9.41
C GLY A 157 -13.26 16.70 8.45
N MET A 158 -12.42 15.77 8.92
CA MET A 158 -11.31 15.19 8.14
C MET A 158 -11.77 14.43 6.89
N ASP A 159 -12.99 13.89 6.90
CA ASP A 159 -13.56 13.16 5.76
C ASP A 159 -13.88 14.08 4.57
N ALA A 160 -14.04 15.38 4.82
CA ALA A 160 -14.32 16.38 3.78
C ALA A 160 -13.05 16.92 3.10
N LEU A 161 -11.87 16.66 3.66
CA LEU A 161 -10.60 17.15 3.13
C LEU A 161 -10.19 16.39 1.87
N THR A 162 -9.51 17.07 0.95
CA THR A 162 -8.79 16.40 -0.12
C THR A 162 -7.61 15.60 0.43
N ASP A 163 -7.09 14.64 -0.35
CA ASP A 163 -5.94 13.82 0.04
C ASP A 163 -4.74 14.71 0.43
N ARG A 164 -4.55 15.83 -0.31
CA ARG A 164 -3.48 16.79 -0.05
C ARG A 164 -3.71 17.65 1.19
N GLU A 165 -4.93 18.12 1.42
CA GLU A 165 -5.26 18.91 2.62
C GLU A 165 -5.11 18.08 3.90
N LEU A 166 -5.56 16.82 3.86
CA LEU A 166 -5.40 15.90 4.99
C LEU A 166 -3.92 15.63 5.27
N GLU A 167 -3.11 15.42 4.23
CA GLU A 167 -1.66 15.25 4.34
C GLU A 167 -0.99 16.46 5.01
N ILE A 168 -1.28 17.67 4.53
CA ILE A 168 -0.76 18.91 5.11
C ILE A 168 -1.19 19.04 6.58
N LEU A 169 -2.47 18.81 6.87
CA LEU A 169 -3.00 18.88 8.24
C LEU A 169 -2.29 17.87 9.17
N THR A 170 -2.04 16.65 8.68
CA THR A 170 -1.34 15.61 9.44
C THR A 170 0.10 16.01 9.76
N LEU A 171 0.81 16.61 8.78
CA LEU A 171 2.18 17.08 8.96
C LEU A 171 2.26 18.24 9.96
N VAL A 172 1.31 19.19 9.90
CA VAL A 172 1.21 20.30 10.86
C VAL A 172 0.94 19.78 12.27
N GLY A 173 0.02 18.83 12.42
CA GLY A 173 -0.30 18.22 13.71
C GLY A 173 0.87 17.48 14.37
N LYS A 174 1.81 16.96 13.57
CA LYS A 174 3.03 16.30 14.04
C LYS A 174 4.19 17.26 14.35
N GLY A 175 3.98 18.58 14.23
CA GLY A 175 4.96 19.60 14.60
C GLY A 175 6.14 19.74 13.62
N VAL A 176 6.00 19.28 12.37
CA VAL A 176 7.02 19.49 11.35
C VAL A 176 6.98 20.96 10.92
N ALA A 177 7.88 21.76 11.49
CA ALA A 177 8.03 23.17 11.13
C ALA A 177 8.28 23.30 9.62
N THR A 178 7.50 24.15 8.96
CA THR A 178 7.74 24.58 7.57
C THR A 178 9.15 25.14 7.51
N LYS A 179 10.06 24.46 6.79
CA LYS A 179 11.34 25.06 6.44
C LYS A 179 11.04 26.19 5.46
N ASN A 180 11.08 27.42 5.96
CA ASN A 180 11.20 28.63 5.16
C ASN A 180 12.51 28.63 4.38
#